data_AF-A0A6P0WZF9-F1
#
_entry.id   AF-A0A6P0WZF9-F1
#
_cell.length_a   1.000
_cell.length_b   1.000
_cell.length_c   1.000
_cell.angle_alpha   90.00
_cell.angle_beta   90.00
_cell.angle_gamma   90.00
#
_symmetry.space_group_name_H-M   'P 1'
#
loop_
_entity.id
_entity.type
_entity.pdbx_description
1 polymer ?
#
loop_
_entity_poly.entity_id
_entity_poly.type
_entity_poly.pdbx_seq_one_letter_code
_entity_poly.pdbx_strand_id
1 'polypeptide(L)'
;MQLDLFAVQLQEILQEAIYVLIDLAIKLAGATGLYFILFYLLRSLFRKFERDIALVTLNVSSYPVLAIFILIAFKVTIQNTVSLATVVWLEQLFIGGIIIAISYWSLQLFKQVLVYYLKEYAAITEVMWDDVLIPLLEGVIPSVIVLVGGSAVLQLCFGLDLTGAWLTLGGGAFVIGFAVKDILANFFSGIVLLLDSPFQFGDVLRIETESGTQLGILRKIGVRVTRFYMFETHTEVYIPNSVMQSQRLTNLSRPIEPVYFFTTIELTPKCDLEQARYVMQEIIQAHPDTLGDIETKLDCLERYYDWTNVADDFVAKKKNGKKRLLAENAVNEKLEEIEQSLEALIITLQFVEEGGLTQEEIETVQQEFNDVLELIGLTVLHQSVHRRPSFFNLKQVQSSFHLEETQDADSLIKLVRQWYRIWLRDPNVVDQDEYVLPEIWEHKIKLLKRRVQKLHQKIMNPLQEETRLDDYVKRLVEWLRDRFKQARSQWQEPQVRMEGVVHYEGYTYIQFILNYYVDDIRLEDGARGIRVNSDIHREIMRHLKEDCQSRGV
;
A
#
# COMPACT_ATOMS: atom_id res chain seq x y z
N MET A 1 -43.26 -22.73 -75.39
CA MET A 1 -42.36 -21.56 -75.31
C MET A 1 -42.66 -20.66 -74.11
N GLN A 2 -43.81 -19.99 -74.00
CA GLN A 2 -44.12 -19.18 -72.80
C GLN A 2 -44.32 -20.02 -71.52
N LEU A 3 -44.92 -21.21 -71.63
CA LEU A 3 -45.08 -22.15 -70.51
C LEU A 3 -43.75 -22.75 -70.03
N ASP A 4 -42.83 -23.02 -70.96
CA ASP A 4 -41.50 -23.57 -70.62
C ASP A 4 -40.63 -22.53 -69.92
N LEU A 5 -40.72 -21.25 -70.35
CA LEU A 5 -40.02 -20.14 -69.69
C LEU A 5 -40.52 -19.93 -68.25
N PHE A 6 -41.84 -20.03 -68.05
CA PHE A 6 -42.45 -19.92 -66.72
C PHE A 6 -42.06 -21.10 -65.80
N ALA A 7 -41.98 -22.31 -66.35
CA ALA A 7 -41.54 -23.49 -65.59
C ALA A 7 -40.07 -23.40 -65.14
N VAL A 8 -39.18 -22.92 -66.01
CA VAL A 8 -37.77 -22.67 -65.66
C VAL A 8 -37.64 -21.60 -64.58
N GLN A 9 -38.37 -20.50 -64.72
CA GLN A 9 -38.36 -19.40 -63.75
C GLN A 9 -38.94 -19.82 -62.38
N LEU A 10 -39.99 -20.64 -62.39
CA LEU A 10 -40.56 -21.23 -61.16
C LEU A 10 -39.55 -22.17 -60.48
N GLN A 11 -38.79 -22.94 -61.27
CA GLN A 11 -37.79 -23.88 -60.76
C GLN A 11 -36.58 -23.17 -60.13
N GLU A 12 -36.12 -22.07 -60.71
CA GLU A 12 -35.07 -21.22 -60.14
C GLU A 12 -35.51 -20.59 -58.81
N ILE A 13 -36.73 -20.02 -58.76
CA ILE A 13 -37.29 -19.44 -57.52
C ILE A 13 -37.42 -20.51 -56.42
N LEU A 14 -37.86 -21.73 -56.79
CA LEU A 14 -37.99 -22.84 -55.85
C LEU A 14 -36.63 -23.27 -55.29
N GLN A 15 -35.59 -23.32 -56.13
CA GLN A 15 -34.22 -23.65 -55.70
C GLN A 15 -33.64 -22.58 -54.76
N GLU A 16 -33.82 -21.29 -55.07
CA GLU A 16 -33.41 -20.20 -54.17
C GLU A 16 -34.14 -20.29 -52.82
N ALA A 17 -35.46 -20.52 -52.84
CA ALA A 17 -36.25 -20.64 -51.62
C ALA A 17 -35.80 -21.82 -50.74
N ILE A 18 -35.49 -22.96 -51.35
CA ILE A 18 -34.96 -24.13 -50.63
C ILE A 18 -33.59 -23.83 -50.02
N TYR A 19 -32.70 -23.17 -50.75
CA TYR A 19 -31.38 -22.77 -50.24
C TYR A 19 -31.51 -21.84 -49.03
N VAL A 20 -32.35 -20.80 -49.12
CA VAL A 20 -32.60 -19.85 -48.03
C VAL A 20 -33.15 -20.57 -46.79
N LEU A 21 -34.08 -21.51 -46.96
CA LEU A 21 -34.64 -22.29 -45.85
C LEU A 21 -33.59 -23.16 -45.15
N ILE A 22 -32.71 -23.82 -45.92
CA ILE A 22 -31.63 -24.64 -45.37
C ILE A 22 -30.61 -23.78 -44.62
N ASP A 23 -30.19 -22.66 -45.20
CA ASP A 23 -29.23 -21.73 -44.59
C ASP A 23 -29.79 -21.11 -43.29
N LEU A 24 -31.08 -20.71 -43.30
CA LEU A 24 -31.77 -20.22 -42.10
C LEU A 24 -31.86 -21.31 -41.01
N ALA A 25 -32.13 -22.56 -41.39
CA ALA A 25 -32.19 -23.68 -40.45
C ALA A 25 -30.83 -23.96 -39.78
N ILE A 26 -29.73 -23.89 -40.54
CA ILE A 26 -28.36 -24.02 -40.00
C ILE A 26 -28.07 -22.88 -39.02
N LYS A 27 -28.42 -21.65 -39.36
CA LYS A 27 -28.24 -20.47 -38.51
C LYS A 27 -29.10 -20.52 -37.25
N LEU A 28 -30.33 -21.01 -37.34
CA LEU A 28 -31.20 -21.24 -36.20
C LEU A 28 -30.62 -22.29 -35.25
N ALA A 29 -30.06 -23.38 -35.79
CA ALA A 29 -29.35 -24.38 -35.00
C ALA A 29 -28.10 -23.77 -34.32
N GLY A 30 -27.35 -22.93 -35.04
CA GLY A 30 -26.24 -22.16 -34.49
C GLY A 30 -26.65 -21.22 -33.36
N ALA A 31 -27.75 -20.48 -33.52
CA ALA A 31 -28.28 -19.58 -32.48
C ALA A 31 -28.75 -20.34 -31.25
N THR A 32 -29.40 -21.50 -31.45
CA THR A 32 -29.84 -22.40 -30.38
C THR A 32 -28.65 -23.00 -29.64
N GLY A 33 -27.60 -23.40 -30.37
CA GLY A 33 -26.33 -23.87 -29.80
C GLY A 33 -25.63 -22.78 -28.99
N LEU A 34 -25.54 -21.56 -29.53
CA LEU A 34 -24.98 -20.40 -28.83
C LEU A 34 -25.79 -20.06 -27.57
N TYR A 35 -27.12 -20.11 -27.63
CA TYR A 35 -28.00 -19.96 -26.48
C TYR A 35 -27.70 -21.02 -25.41
N PHE A 36 -27.60 -22.29 -25.80
CA PHE A 36 -27.24 -23.35 -24.87
C PHE A 36 -25.85 -23.12 -24.23
N ILE A 37 -24.87 -22.70 -25.03
CA ILE A 37 -23.52 -22.40 -24.54
C ILE A 37 -23.55 -21.24 -23.54
N LEU A 38 -24.18 -20.10 -23.88
CA LEU A 38 -24.22 -18.91 -23.03
C LEU A 38 -25.02 -19.12 -21.74
N PHE A 39 -26.22 -19.71 -21.83
CA PHE A 39 -27.15 -19.80 -20.70
C PHE A 39 -26.98 -21.07 -19.85
N TYR A 40 -26.39 -22.15 -20.40
CA TYR A 40 -26.18 -23.41 -19.68
C TYR A 40 -24.70 -23.74 -19.48
N LEU A 41 -23.90 -23.85 -20.54
CA LEU A 41 -22.51 -24.33 -20.44
C LEU A 41 -21.60 -23.33 -19.72
N LEU A 42 -21.47 -22.12 -20.26
CA LEU A 42 -20.67 -21.03 -19.67
C LEU A 42 -21.20 -20.67 -18.29
N ARG A 43 -22.52 -20.68 -18.09
CA ARG A 43 -23.11 -20.42 -16.78
C ARG A 43 -22.71 -21.49 -15.75
N SER A 44 -22.68 -22.77 -16.15
CA SER A 44 -22.23 -23.87 -15.31
C SER A 44 -20.74 -23.78 -14.98
N LEU A 45 -19.91 -23.43 -15.98
CA LEU A 45 -18.46 -23.23 -15.80
C LEU A 45 -18.17 -22.02 -14.90
N PHE A 46 -18.81 -20.89 -15.15
CA PHE A 46 -18.54 -19.65 -14.43
C PHE A 46 -19.06 -19.66 -13.00
N ARG A 47 -19.99 -20.55 -12.67
CA ARG A 47 -20.41 -20.81 -11.30
C ARG A 47 -19.32 -21.45 -10.44
N LYS A 48 -18.28 -22.03 -11.05
CA LYS A 48 -17.12 -22.57 -10.33
C LYS A 48 -16.11 -21.50 -9.94
N PHE A 49 -16.15 -20.32 -10.56
CA PHE A 49 -15.28 -19.22 -10.18
C PHE A 49 -15.78 -18.55 -8.90
N GLU A 50 -14.86 -18.21 -8.01
CA GLU A 50 -15.14 -17.55 -6.73
C GLU A 50 -15.59 -16.08 -6.88
N ARG A 51 -15.28 -15.46 -8.02
CA ARG A 51 -15.63 -14.06 -8.30
C ARG A 51 -16.88 -13.98 -9.15
N ASP A 52 -17.88 -13.27 -8.65
CA ASP A 52 -19.16 -13.01 -9.35
C ASP A 52 -19.01 -12.26 -10.69
N ILE A 53 -17.83 -11.67 -10.96
CA ILE A 53 -17.52 -10.88 -12.17
C ILE A 53 -17.82 -11.67 -13.43
N ALA A 54 -17.42 -12.95 -13.48
CA ALA A 54 -17.60 -13.78 -14.66
C ALA A 54 -19.09 -14.02 -14.96
N LEU A 55 -19.90 -14.23 -13.91
CA LEU A 55 -21.35 -14.46 -14.05
C LEU A 55 -22.11 -13.18 -14.39
N VAL A 56 -21.77 -12.05 -13.78
CA VAL A 56 -22.38 -10.75 -14.11
C VAL A 56 -22.04 -10.38 -15.56
N THR A 57 -20.77 -10.53 -15.97
CA THR A 57 -20.33 -10.28 -17.35
C THR A 57 -21.07 -11.18 -18.34
N LEU A 58 -21.25 -12.46 -18.01
CA LEU A 58 -22.02 -13.39 -18.83
C LEU A 58 -23.48 -12.95 -18.96
N ASN A 59 -24.17 -12.68 -17.85
CA ASN A 59 -25.58 -12.26 -17.88
C ASN A 59 -25.80 -10.97 -18.71
N VAL A 60 -24.89 -10.02 -18.56
CA VAL A 60 -24.88 -8.75 -19.32
C VAL A 60 -24.65 -8.99 -20.81
N SER A 61 -23.83 -9.98 -21.16
CA SER A 61 -23.41 -10.25 -22.55
C SER A 61 -24.30 -11.24 -23.29
N SER A 62 -25.02 -12.13 -22.61
CA SER A 62 -25.74 -13.23 -23.25
C SER A 62 -26.79 -12.77 -24.26
N TYR A 63 -27.59 -11.76 -23.93
CA TYR A 63 -28.62 -11.25 -24.84
C TYR A 63 -28.05 -10.44 -26.02
N PRO A 64 -27.13 -9.47 -25.81
CA PRO A 64 -26.54 -8.75 -26.94
C PRO A 64 -25.72 -9.64 -27.88
N VAL A 65 -24.96 -10.60 -27.35
CA VAL A 65 -24.17 -11.53 -28.19
C VAL A 65 -25.10 -12.38 -29.07
N LEU A 66 -26.20 -12.87 -28.50
CA LEU A 66 -27.20 -13.63 -29.27
C LEU A 66 -27.89 -12.75 -30.32
N ALA A 67 -28.26 -11.52 -29.97
CA ALA A 67 -28.85 -10.56 -30.91
C ALA A 67 -27.90 -10.24 -32.07
N ILE A 68 -26.62 -9.98 -31.78
CA ILE A 68 -25.57 -9.73 -32.79
C ILE A 68 -25.41 -10.96 -33.69
N PHE A 69 -25.35 -12.17 -33.11
CA PHE A 69 -25.26 -13.41 -33.89
C PHE A 69 -26.44 -13.56 -34.85
N ILE A 70 -27.67 -13.32 -34.38
CA ILE A 70 -28.87 -13.38 -35.22
C ILE A 70 -28.79 -12.34 -36.35
N LEU A 71 -28.43 -11.09 -36.05
CA LEU A 71 -28.32 -10.03 -37.05
C LEU A 71 -27.26 -10.35 -38.12
N ILE A 72 -26.10 -10.88 -37.71
CA ILE A 72 -25.05 -11.33 -38.63
C ILE A 72 -25.55 -12.51 -39.47
N ALA A 73 -26.21 -13.48 -38.85
CA ALA A 73 -26.74 -14.65 -39.54
C ALA A 73 -27.73 -14.25 -40.66
N PHE A 74 -28.69 -13.37 -40.35
CA PHE A 74 -29.62 -12.82 -41.34
C PHE A 74 -28.91 -12.02 -42.43
N LYS A 75 -27.94 -11.16 -42.06
CA LYS A 75 -27.15 -10.39 -43.04
C LYS A 75 -26.44 -11.32 -44.04
N VAL A 76 -25.78 -12.37 -43.55
CA VAL A 76 -25.08 -13.33 -44.40
C VAL A 76 -26.06 -14.10 -45.30
N THR A 77 -27.26 -14.44 -44.81
CA THR A 77 -28.30 -15.10 -45.63
C THR A 77 -28.71 -14.21 -46.80
N ILE A 78 -28.92 -12.92 -46.53
CA ILE A 78 -29.30 -11.93 -47.54
C ILE A 78 -28.20 -11.76 -48.58
N GLN A 79 -26.93 -11.65 -48.16
CA GLN A 79 -25.79 -11.49 -49.07
C GLN A 79 -25.58 -12.71 -49.98
N ASN A 80 -25.85 -13.93 -49.48
CA ASN A 80 -25.69 -15.16 -50.26
C ASN A 80 -26.86 -15.44 -51.21
N THR A 81 -27.95 -14.67 -51.13
CA THR A 81 -29.16 -14.87 -51.95
C THR A 81 -29.19 -13.81 -53.07
N VAL A 82 -29.02 -14.22 -54.33
CA VAL A 82 -28.84 -13.32 -55.49
C VAL A 82 -29.97 -12.29 -55.61
N SER A 83 -31.22 -12.72 -55.41
CA SER A 83 -32.40 -11.84 -55.48
C SER A 83 -32.44 -10.79 -54.37
N LEU A 84 -32.00 -11.12 -53.16
CA LEU A 84 -32.03 -10.22 -51.98
C LEU A 84 -30.76 -9.38 -51.84
N ALA A 85 -29.63 -9.82 -52.39
CA ALA A 85 -28.35 -9.12 -52.35
C ALA A 85 -28.36 -7.77 -53.09
N THR A 86 -29.31 -7.56 -53.99
CA THR A 86 -29.46 -6.29 -54.74
C THR A 86 -30.13 -5.17 -53.91
N VAL A 87 -30.68 -5.49 -52.74
CA VAL A 87 -31.44 -4.56 -51.90
C VAL A 87 -30.53 -3.84 -50.91
N VAL A 88 -29.87 -2.77 -51.37
CA VAL A 88 -28.85 -2.00 -50.61
C VAL A 88 -29.34 -1.50 -49.25
N TRP A 89 -30.58 -1.00 -49.15
CA TRP A 89 -31.10 -0.46 -47.89
C TRP A 89 -31.25 -1.54 -46.80
N LEU A 90 -31.48 -2.80 -47.20
CA LEU A 90 -31.63 -3.92 -46.27
C LEU A 90 -30.28 -4.26 -45.64
N GLU A 91 -29.21 -4.27 -46.44
CA GLU A 91 -27.85 -4.45 -45.95
C GLU A 91 -27.44 -3.35 -44.95
N GLN A 92 -27.73 -2.08 -45.28
CA GLN A 92 -27.48 -0.94 -44.41
C GLN A 92 -28.24 -1.04 -43.07
N LEU A 93 -29.49 -1.53 -43.09
CA LEU A 93 -30.29 -1.74 -41.89
C LEU A 93 -29.65 -2.78 -40.95
N PHE A 94 -29.18 -3.91 -41.46
CA PHE A 94 -28.51 -4.93 -40.65
C PHE A 94 -27.17 -4.44 -40.09
N ILE A 95 -26.38 -3.70 -40.89
CA ILE A 95 -25.13 -3.08 -40.43
C ILE A 95 -25.43 -2.10 -39.28
N GLY A 96 -26.43 -1.23 -39.43
CA GLY A 96 -26.84 -0.30 -38.39
C GLY A 96 -27.33 -1.00 -37.13
N GLY A 97 -28.15 -2.05 -37.28
CA GLY A 97 -28.61 -2.88 -36.17
C GLY A 97 -27.48 -3.53 -35.39
N ILE A 98 -26.45 -4.05 -36.08
CA ILE A 98 -25.26 -4.64 -35.45
C ILE A 98 -24.48 -3.59 -34.67
N ILE A 99 -24.25 -2.41 -35.26
CA ILE A 99 -23.51 -1.31 -34.60
C ILE A 99 -24.26 -0.85 -33.34
N ILE A 100 -25.59 -0.71 -33.41
CA ILE A 100 -26.42 -0.35 -32.26
C ILE A 100 -26.35 -1.43 -31.19
N ALA A 101 -26.45 -2.71 -31.57
CA ALA A 101 -26.36 -3.82 -30.62
C ALA A 101 -25.00 -3.90 -29.93
N ILE A 102 -23.89 -3.69 -30.66
CA ILE A 102 -22.54 -3.61 -30.10
C ILE A 102 -22.40 -2.41 -29.17
N SER A 103 -22.87 -1.22 -29.59
CA SER A 103 -22.78 0.00 -28.78
C SER A 103 -23.57 -0.14 -27.48
N TYR A 104 -24.78 -0.70 -27.54
CA TYR A 104 -25.59 -1.02 -26.37
C TYR A 104 -24.89 -2.05 -25.46
N TRP A 105 -24.31 -3.10 -26.04
CA TRP A 105 -23.56 -4.10 -25.28
C TRP A 105 -22.37 -3.49 -24.55
N SER A 106 -21.57 -2.66 -25.22
CA SER A 106 -20.44 -1.95 -24.61
C SER A 106 -20.88 -1.02 -23.48
N LEU A 107 -21.99 -0.28 -23.64
CA LEU A 107 -22.56 0.54 -22.58
C LEU A 107 -22.98 -0.29 -21.36
N GLN A 108 -23.62 -1.42 -21.60
CA GLN A 108 -24.10 -2.30 -20.55
C GLN A 108 -22.94 -2.94 -19.78
N LEU A 109 -21.92 -3.43 -20.50
CA LEU A 109 -20.68 -3.94 -19.89
C LEU A 109 -19.99 -2.87 -19.05
N PHE A 110 -19.88 -1.66 -19.58
CA PHE A 110 -19.25 -0.56 -18.84
C PHE A 110 -20.01 -0.22 -17.55
N LYS A 111 -21.33 -0.03 -17.62
CA LYS A 111 -22.13 0.38 -16.45
C LYS A 111 -22.33 -0.75 -15.44
N GLN A 112 -22.64 -1.96 -15.90
CA GLN A 112 -23.05 -3.07 -15.03
C GLN A 112 -21.89 -3.97 -14.59
N VAL A 113 -20.78 -3.96 -15.32
CA VAL A 113 -19.58 -4.69 -14.92
C VAL A 113 -18.55 -3.70 -14.41
N LEU A 114 -17.98 -2.87 -15.28
CA LEU A 114 -16.81 -2.07 -14.91
C LEU A 114 -17.09 -1.10 -13.75
N VAL A 115 -18.12 -0.26 -13.88
CA VAL A 115 -18.45 0.76 -12.87
C VAL A 115 -18.92 0.12 -11.55
N TYR A 116 -19.76 -0.91 -11.62
CA TYR A 116 -20.22 -1.63 -10.44
C TYR A 116 -19.05 -2.19 -9.62
N TYR A 117 -18.11 -2.87 -10.29
CA TYR A 117 -16.94 -3.43 -9.61
C TYR A 117 -15.93 -2.36 -9.16
N LEU A 118 -15.78 -1.26 -9.91
CA LEU A 118 -14.96 -0.14 -9.46
C LEU A 118 -15.50 0.45 -8.16
N LYS A 119 -16.82 0.61 -8.00
CA LYS A 119 -17.46 1.08 -6.77
C LYS A 119 -17.28 0.08 -5.61
N GLU A 120 -17.46 -1.21 -5.87
CA GLU A 120 -17.27 -2.24 -4.84
C GLU A 120 -15.79 -2.32 -4.38
N TYR A 121 -14.84 -2.18 -5.30
CA TYR A 121 -13.42 -2.16 -4.98
C TYR A 121 -12.99 -0.89 -4.22
N ALA A 122 -13.53 0.26 -4.62
CA ALA A 122 -13.31 1.55 -3.97
C ALA A 122 -13.92 1.62 -2.57
N ALA A 123 -15.03 0.93 -2.30
CA ALA A 123 -15.59 0.85 -0.95
C ALA A 123 -14.70 0.06 0.05
N ILE A 124 -13.89 -0.88 -0.46
CA ILE A 124 -13.05 -1.78 0.36
C ILE A 124 -11.64 -1.21 0.55
N THR A 125 -11.12 -0.50 -0.45
CA THR A 125 -9.84 0.19 -0.38
C THR A 125 -10.11 1.64 0.03
N GLU A 126 -9.59 2.13 1.17
CA GLU A 126 -9.77 3.53 1.68
C GLU A 126 -9.29 4.66 0.72
N VAL A 127 -9.20 4.39 -0.58
CA VAL A 127 -8.75 5.29 -1.62
C VAL A 127 -9.96 6.01 -2.19
N MET A 128 -9.86 7.34 -2.30
CA MET A 128 -10.92 8.27 -2.73
C MET A 128 -11.29 8.18 -4.23
N TRP A 129 -11.33 6.98 -4.82
CA TRP A 129 -11.74 6.78 -6.22
C TRP A 129 -13.21 7.16 -6.44
N ASP A 130 -14.05 6.97 -5.43
CA ASP A 130 -15.51 7.14 -5.48
C ASP A 130 -15.95 8.57 -5.80
N ASP A 131 -15.26 9.58 -5.30
CA ASP A 131 -15.75 10.96 -5.36
C ASP A 131 -15.40 11.70 -6.67
N VAL A 132 -14.36 11.23 -7.39
CA VAL A 132 -13.83 11.97 -8.56
C VAL A 132 -13.71 11.09 -9.80
N LEU A 133 -13.06 9.92 -9.71
CA LEU A 133 -12.81 9.11 -10.90
C LEU A 133 -14.10 8.44 -11.40
N ILE A 134 -14.87 7.85 -10.50
CA ILE A 134 -16.07 7.09 -10.89
C ILE A 134 -17.12 7.99 -11.57
N PRO A 135 -17.49 9.17 -11.03
CA PRO A 135 -18.41 10.09 -11.71
C PRO A 135 -17.89 10.55 -13.08
N LEU A 136 -16.58 10.78 -13.21
CA LEU A 136 -15.95 11.16 -14.48
C LEU A 136 -16.07 10.04 -15.52
N LEU A 137 -15.77 8.79 -15.13
CA LEU A 137 -15.89 7.62 -15.99
C LEU A 137 -17.35 7.37 -16.39
N GLU A 138 -18.30 7.49 -15.46
CA GLU A 138 -19.74 7.35 -15.69
C GLU A 138 -20.31 8.39 -16.66
N GLY A 139 -19.74 9.60 -16.68
CA GLY A 139 -20.16 10.66 -17.61
C GLY A 139 -19.49 10.56 -18.99
N VAL A 140 -18.16 10.38 -19.02
CA VAL A 140 -17.36 10.50 -20.25
C VAL A 140 -17.50 9.28 -21.15
N ILE A 141 -17.30 8.06 -20.60
CA ILE A 141 -17.20 6.85 -21.43
C ILE A 141 -18.52 6.51 -22.13
N PRO A 142 -19.70 6.57 -21.47
CA PRO A 142 -20.96 6.37 -22.17
C PRO A 142 -21.21 7.37 -23.30
N SER A 143 -20.84 8.63 -23.08
CA SER A 143 -20.96 9.68 -24.09
C SER A 143 -20.09 9.39 -25.32
N VAL A 144 -18.85 8.92 -25.11
CA VAL A 144 -17.96 8.50 -26.20
C VAL A 144 -18.51 7.29 -26.95
N ILE A 145 -19.01 6.27 -26.26
CA ILE A 145 -19.58 5.07 -26.90
C ILE A 145 -20.79 5.44 -27.77
N VAL A 146 -21.69 6.28 -27.28
CA VAL A 146 -22.86 6.74 -28.04
C VAL A 146 -22.44 7.58 -29.25
N LEU A 147 -21.47 8.47 -29.10
CA LEU A 147 -20.97 9.31 -30.18
C LEU A 147 -20.31 8.47 -31.29
N VAL A 148 -19.44 7.52 -30.92
CA VAL A 148 -18.77 6.61 -31.87
C VAL A 148 -19.79 5.69 -32.54
N GLY A 149 -20.70 5.09 -31.78
CA GLY A 149 -21.74 4.21 -32.33
C GLY A 149 -22.69 4.94 -33.28
N GLY A 150 -23.18 6.12 -32.86
CA GLY A 150 -24.07 6.94 -33.67
C GLY A 150 -23.41 7.45 -34.95
N SER A 151 -22.17 7.93 -34.87
CA SER A 151 -21.42 8.37 -36.04
C SER A 151 -21.12 7.21 -37.01
N ALA A 152 -20.82 6.02 -36.51
CA ALA A 152 -20.64 4.83 -37.35
C ALA A 152 -21.92 4.45 -38.11
N VAL A 153 -23.09 4.54 -37.47
CA VAL A 153 -24.39 4.34 -38.15
C VAL A 153 -24.61 5.41 -39.22
N LEU A 154 -24.36 6.69 -38.92
CA LEU A 154 -24.52 7.78 -39.88
C LEU A 154 -23.60 7.65 -41.10
N GLN A 155 -22.35 7.21 -40.90
CA GLN A 155 -21.41 6.99 -42.00
C GLN A 155 -21.76 5.75 -42.82
N LEU A 156 -21.94 4.60 -42.17
CA LEU A 156 -22.05 3.30 -42.85
C LEU A 156 -23.45 3.03 -43.41
N CYS A 157 -24.50 3.59 -42.79
CA CYS A 157 -25.88 3.37 -43.22
C CYS A 157 -26.42 4.52 -44.06
N PHE A 158 -26.05 5.77 -43.75
CA PHE A 158 -26.57 6.95 -44.45
C PHE A 158 -25.56 7.60 -45.40
N GLY A 159 -24.33 7.11 -45.46
CA GLY A 159 -23.29 7.62 -46.36
C GLY A 159 -22.85 9.06 -46.04
N LEU A 160 -23.08 9.53 -44.81
CA LEU A 160 -22.71 10.88 -44.40
C LEU A 160 -21.20 10.96 -44.16
N ASP A 161 -20.54 11.89 -44.84
CA ASP A 161 -19.14 12.19 -44.56
C ASP A 161 -19.02 13.03 -43.27
N LEU A 162 -18.59 12.39 -42.18
CA LEU A 162 -18.34 13.05 -40.90
C LEU A 162 -16.86 13.39 -40.69
N THR A 163 -16.02 13.32 -41.73
CA THR A 163 -14.57 13.59 -41.61
C THR A 163 -14.30 14.98 -41.01
N GLY A 164 -15.02 16.01 -41.47
CA GLY A 164 -14.91 17.37 -40.92
C GLY A 164 -15.37 17.47 -39.45
N ALA A 165 -16.40 16.73 -39.07
CA ALA A 165 -16.88 16.67 -37.69
C ALA A 165 -15.86 15.96 -36.78
N TRP A 166 -15.27 14.85 -37.24
CA TRP A 166 -14.20 14.15 -36.53
C TRP A 166 -12.93 14.98 -36.39
N LEU A 167 -12.55 15.74 -37.41
CA LEU A 167 -11.41 16.65 -37.34
C LEU A 167 -11.65 17.73 -36.27
N THR A 168 -12.84 18.31 -36.24
CA THR A 168 -13.23 19.33 -35.26
C THR A 168 -13.30 18.75 -33.84
N LEU A 169 -13.94 17.60 -33.66
CA LEU A 169 -14.03 16.90 -32.37
C LEU A 169 -12.66 16.44 -31.89
N GLY A 170 -11.80 15.93 -32.77
CA GLY A 170 -10.43 15.56 -32.45
C GLY A 170 -9.59 16.74 -31.98
N GLY A 171 -9.70 17.89 -32.66
CA GLY A 171 -9.08 19.15 -32.22
C GLY A 171 -9.61 19.63 -30.87
N GLY A 172 -10.93 19.58 -30.66
CA GLY A 172 -11.55 19.91 -29.37
C GLY A 172 -11.10 18.98 -28.23
N ALA A 173 -11.06 17.68 -28.49
CA ALA A 173 -10.58 16.67 -27.56
C ALA A 173 -9.09 16.87 -27.22
N PHE A 174 -8.27 17.28 -28.19
CA PHE A 174 -6.87 17.63 -27.94
C PHE A 174 -6.73 18.81 -26.98
N VAL A 175 -7.50 19.89 -27.19
CA VAL A 175 -7.48 21.06 -26.29
C VAL A 175 -7.95 20.69 -24.88
N ILE A 176 -9.03 19.92 -24.76
CA ILE A 176 -9.53 19.44 -23.46
C ILE A 176 -8.50 18.53 -22.80
N GLY A 177 -7.89 17.61 -23.55
CA GLY A 177 -6.84 16.72 -23.06
C GLY A 177 -5.63 17.49 -22.54
N PHE A 178 -5.24 18.55 -23.23
CA PHE A 178 -4.17 19.45 -22.78
C PHE A 178 -4.54 20.18 -21.49
N ALA A 179 -5.79 20.64 -21.37
CA ALA A 179 -6.29 21.31 -20.16
C ALA A 179 -6.35 20.38 -18.93
N VAL A 180 -6.61 19.08 -19.13
CA VAL A 180 -6.74 18.10 -18.04
C VAL A 180 -5.42 17.33 -17.79
N LYS A 181 -4.38 17.55 -18.61
CA LYS A 181 -3.08 16.86 -18.54
C LYS A 181 -2.51 16.81 -17.12
N ASP A 182 -2.47 17.95 -16.42
CA ASP A 182 -1.85 18.01 -15.09
C ASP A 182 -2.68 17.29 -14.01
N ILE A 183 -4.00 17.22 -14.19
CA ILE A 183 -4.90 16.48 -13.29
C ILE A 183 -4.61 14.98 -13.43
N LEU A 184 -4.52 14.48 -14.67
CA LEU A 184 -4.18 13.09 -14.95
C LEU A 184 -2.76 12.75 -14.49
N ALA A 185 -1.79 13.64 -14.73
CA ALA A 185 -0.42 13.44 -14.27
C ALA A 185 -0.36 13.28 -12.75
N ASN A 186 -0.96 14.18 -11.97
CA ASN A 186 -1.01 14.07 -10.52
C ASN A 186 -1.70 12.79 -10.04
N PHE A 187 -2.75 12.37 -10.73
CA PHE A 187 -3.47 11.16 -10.41
C PHE A 187 -2.62 9.89 -10.63
N PHE A 188 -2.02 9.73 -11.81
CA PHE A 188 -1.16 8.57 -12.10
C PHE A 188 0.10 8.56 -11.22
N SER A 189 0.72 9.71 -10.98
CA SER A 189 1.82 9.83 -10.02
C SER A 189 1.39 9.42 -8.61
N GLY A 190 0.17 9.77 -8.19
CA GLY A 190 -0.39 9.31 -6.92
C GLY A 190 -0.54 7.80 -6.82
N ILE A 191 -1.03 7.14 -7.89
CA ILE A 191 -1.13 5.68 -7.95
C ILE A 191 0.26 5.04 -7.82
N VAL A 192 1.25 5.56 -8.57
CA VAL A 192 2.62 5.05 -8.51
C VAL A 192 3.19 5.20 -7.10
N LEU A 193 3.03 6.36 -6.47
CA LEU A 193 3.46 6.58 -5.09
C LEU A 193 2.74 5.66 -4.09
N LEU A 194 1.47 5.33 -4.30
CA LEU A 194 0.76 4.39 -3.42
C LEU A 194 1.22 2.94 -3.59
N LEU A 195 1.64 2.55 -4.80
CA LEU A 195 2.10 1.20 -5.10
C LEU A 195 3.57 0.97 -4.71
N ASP A 196 4.43 1.96 -4.95
CA ASP A 196 5.88 1.84 -4.83
C ASP A 196 6.50 3.17 -4.38
N SER A 197 6.15 3.64 -3.18
CA SER A 197 6.79 4.84 -2.62
C SER A 197 8.17 4.53 -2.02
N PRO A 198 9.19 5.36 -2.33
CA PRO A 198 10.49 5.31 -1.66
C PRO A 198 10.44 5.81 -0.20
N PHE A 199 9.28 6.27 0.26
CA PHE A 199 9.04 6.86 1.57
C PHE A 199 7.67 6.46 2.12
N GLN A 200 7.51 6.54 3.44
CA GLN A 200 6.30 6.16 4.16
C GLN A 200 5.76 7.27 5.05
N PHE A 201 4.51 7.09 5.49
CA PHE A 201 3.95 7.89 6.57
C PHE A 201 4.92 7.94 7.76
N GLY A 202 5.24 9.15 8.23
CA GLY A 202 6.18 9.37 9.33
C GLY A 202 7.65 9.41 8.94
N ASP A 203 8.01 9.21 7.66
CA ASP A 203 9.38 9.39 7.21
C ASP A 203 9.73 10.89 7.14
N VAL A 204 10.91 11.25 7.64
CA VAL A 204 11.50 12.58 7.43
C VAL A 204 12.23 12.60 6.11
N LEU A 205 11.78 13.49 5.24
CA LEU A 205 12.38 13.69 3.93
C LEU A 205 13.07 15.04 3.88
N ARG A 206 14.24 15.03 3.28
CA ARG A 206 14.91 16.22 2.79
C ARG A 206 14.51 16.43 1.34
N ILE A 207 13.81 17.53 1.09
CA ILE A 207 13.23 17.91 -0.20
C ILE A 207 14.10 19.02 -0.79
N GLU A 208 14.68 18.77 -1.97
CA GLU A 208 15.49 19.77 -2.68
C GLU A 208 14.59 20.62 -3.58
N THR A 209 14.31 21.85 -3.17
CA THR A 209 13.50 22.81 -3.93
C THR A 209 14.39 23.87 -4.59
N GLU A 210 13.83 24.63 -5.55
CA GLU A 210 14.55 25.77 -6.16
C GLU A 210 14.94 26.84 -5.14
N SER A 211 14.22 26.94 -4.02
CA SER A 211 14.47 27.92 -2.95
C SER A 211 15.43 27.41 -1.88
N GLY A 212 15.96 26.19 -2.02
CA GLY A 212 16.85 25.54 -1.07
C GLY A 212 16.32 24.19 -0.59
N THR A 213 16.98 23.65 0.42
CA THR A 213 16.69 22.35 1.00
C THR A 213 15.74 22.50 2.17
N GLN A 214 14.59 21.82 2.14
CA GLN A 214 13.61 21.83 3.23
C GLN A 214 13.52 20.45 3.88
N LEU A 215 13.30 20.43 5.19
CA LEU A 215 13.06 19.20 5.96
C LEU A 215 11.60 19.14 6.40
N GLY A 216 10.99 17.96 6.23
CA GLY A 216 9.63 17.74 6.71
C GLY A 216 9.27 16.27 6.89
N ILE A 217 8.25 16.03 7.71
CA ILE A 217 7.67 14.70 7.97
C ILE A 217 6.55 14.44 6.98
N LEU A 218 6.55 13.26 6.36
CA LEU A 218 5.44 12.82 5.54
C LEU A 218 4.20 12.53 6.41
N ARG A 219 3.11 13.25 6.16
CA ARG A 219 1.81 13.05 6.83
C ARG A 219 0.84 12.21 6.02
N LYS A 220 0.76 12.38 4.69
CA LYS A 220 -0.20 11.58 3.90
C LYS A 220 0.15 11.58 2.43
N ILE A 221 0.09 10.41 1.81
CA ILE A 221 0.05 10.29 0.35
C ILE A 221 -1.42 10.24 -0.05
N GLY A 222 -1.92 11.31 -0.66
CA GLY A 222 -3.24 11.36 -1.27
C GLY A 222 -3.20 11.00 -2.75
N VAL A 223 -4.38 10.90 -3.37
CA VAL A 223 -4.49 10.55 -4.80
C VAL A 223 -3.93 11.64 -5.72
N ARG A 224 -4.05 12.92 -5.34
CA ARG A 224 -3.56 14.08 -6.12
C ARG A 224 -2.36 14.79 -5.48
N VAL A 225 -2.32 14.83 -4.16
CA VAL A 225 -1.35 15.61 -3.38
C VAL A 225 -0.77 14.78 -2.26
N THR A 226 0.51 15.01 -1.97
CA THR A 226 1.23 14.49 -0.82
C THR A 226 1.36 15.61 0.21
N ARG A 227 1.05 15.30 1.47
CA ARG A 227 1.06 16.24 2.59
C ARG A 227 2.32 16.06 3.42
N PHE A 228 3.04 17.15 3.63
CA PHE A 228 4.20 17.22 4.51
C PHE A 228 3.95 18.18 5.64
N TYR A 229 4.53 17.89 6.79
CA TYR A 229 4.69 18.83 7.87
C TYR A 229 6.12 19.38 7.83
N MET A 230 6.27 20.68 7.58
CA MET A 230 7.59 21.31 7.45
C MET A 230 8.06 21.83 8.80
N PHE A 231 9.27 21.43 9.21
CA PHE A 231 9.81 21.81 10.52
C PHE A 231 10.11 23.30 10.61
N GLU A 232 10.73 23.88 9.58
CA GLU A 232 11.18 25.28 9.60
C GLU A 232 10.04 26.29 9.72
N THR A 233 8.90 26.00 9.08
CA THR A 233 7.75 26.92 9.03
C THR A 233 6.62 26.50 9.95
N HIS A 234 6.70 25.31 10.56
CA HIS A 234 5.63 24.68 11.35
C HIS A 234 4.26 24.67 10.64
N THR A 235 4.26 24.36 9.33
CA THR A 235 3.04 24.34 8.50
C THR A 235 2.87 23.05 7.72
N GLU A 236 1.63 22.69 7.43
CA GLU A 236 1.33 21.67 6.44
C GLU A 236 1.50 22.19 5.01
N VAL A 237 2.30 21.50 4.21
CA VAL A 237 2.52 21.78 2.79
C VAL A 237 1.91 20.66 1.95
N TYR A 238 1.17 21.07 0.91
CA TYR A 238 0.44 20.19 0.01
C TYR A 238 1.13 20.20 -1.35
N ILE A 239 1.90 19.15 -1.65
CA ILE A 239 2.69 19.07 -2.88
C ILE A 239 1.96 18.18 -3.90
N PRO A 240 1.72 18.65 -5.13
CA PRO A 240 1.15 17.81 -6.18
C PRO A 240 2.01 16.57 -6.43
N ASN A 241 1.38 15.40 -6.59
CA ASN A 241 2.11 14.13 -6.72
C ASN A 241 3.03 14.09 -7.96
N SER A 242 2.63 14.75 -9.05
CA SER A 242 3.48 14.85 -10.25
C SER A 242 4.77 15.62 -9.98
N VAL A 243 4.71 16.67 -9.16
CA VAL A 243 5.88 17.43 -8.72
C VAL A 243 6.73 16.55 -7.79
N MET A 244 6.11 15.90 -6.80
CA MET A 244 6.82 15.01 -5.86
C MET A 244 7.59 13.89 -6.57
N GLN A 245 6.99 13.27 -7.59
CA GLN A 245 7.64 12.19 -8.33
C GLN A 245 8.87 12.67 -9.10
N SER A 246 8.88 13.94 -9.54
CA SER A 246 10.01 14.54 -10.26
C SER A 246 11.10 15.13 -9.37
N GLN A 247 10.84 15.24 -8.06
CA GLN A 247 11.77 15.87 -7.11
C GLN A 247 12.85 14.89 -6.64
N ARG A 248 14.07 15.41 -6.41
CA ARG A 248 15.10 14.66 -5.69
C ARG A 248 14.77 14.67 -4.20
N LEU A 249 14.53 13.47 -3.66
CA LEU A 249 14.18 13.27 -2.26
C LEU A 249 15.27 12.45 -1.60
N THR A 250 15.76 12.91 -0.45
CA THR A 250 16.61 12.09 0.42
C THR A 250 15.78 11.66 1.61
N ASN A 251 15.54 10.36 1.73
CA ASN A 251 14.85 9.82 2.88
C ASN A 251 15.83 9.74 4.05
N LEU A 252 15.65 10.58 5.07
CA LEU A 252 16.50 10.56 6.26
C LEU A 252 16.06 9.49 7.24
N SER A 253 14.85 8.93 7.07
CA SER A 253 14.34 7.81 7.85
C SER A 253 14.69 6.44 7.23
N ARG A 254 15.39 6.38 6.08
CA ARG A 254 15.74 5.13 5.40
C ARG A 254 17.07 5.19 4.63
N PRO A 255 17.96 4.19 4.73
CA PRO A 255 18.12 3.18 5.77
C PRO A 255 19.27 3.58 6.69
N ILE A 256 19.06 4.56 7.56
CA ILE A 256 20.03 4.92 8.61
C ILE A 256 19.25 5.39 9.85
N GLU A 257 18.47 4.50 10.45
CA GLU A 257 18.37 4.50 11.92
C GLU A 257 19.46 3.52 12.37
N PRO A 258 20.58 4.03 12.93
CA PRO A 258 20.73 5.34 13.56
C PRO A 258 21.56 6.38 12.79
N VAL A 259 21.29 7.68 13.01
CA VAL A 259 22.07 8.78 12.41
C VAL A 259 23.36 9.02 13.19
N TYR A 260 24.47 9.03 12.46
CA TYR A 260 25.81 9.25 12.98
C TYR A 260 26.03 10.72 13.34
N PHE A 261 26.45 10.95 14.58
CA PHE A 261 26.95 12.23 15.08
C PHE A 261 28.39 12.08 15.55
N PHE A 262 29.14 13.17 15.46
CA PHE A 262 30.46 13.25 16.07
C PHE A 262 30.60 14.54 16.89
N THR A 263 31.40 14.45 17.96
CA THR A 263 31.82 15.60 18.74
C THR A 263 33.33 15.55 18.95
N THR A 264 33.93 16.72 19.05
CA THR A 264 35.37 16.88 19.26
C THR A 264 35.62 17.41 20.66
N ILE A 265 36.52 16.74 21.39
CA ILE A 265 36.96 17.15 22.72
C ILE A 265 38.46 17.35 22.70
N GLU A 266 38.91 18.52 23.16
CA GLU A 266 40.31 18.88 23.23
C GLU A 266 40.79 18.87 24.68
N LEU A 267 41.81 18.07 24.98
CA LEU A 267 42.37 17.93 26.32
C LEU A 267 43.84 18.31 26.34
N THR A 268 44.30 18.84 27.48
CA THR A 268 45.73 19.08 27.64
C THR A 268 46.47 17.74 27.87
N PRO A 269 47.73 17.59 27.40
CA PRO A 269 48.54 16.39 27.62
C PRO A 269 48.79 16.02 29.09
N LYS A 270 48.44 16.89 30.04
CA LYS A 270 48.60 16.66 31.48
C LYS A 270 47.48 15.80 32.09
N CYS A 271 46.35 15.68 31.41
CA CYS A 271 45.24 14.85 31.88
C CYS A 271 45.52 13.36 31.58
N ASP A 272 44.93 12.46 32.37
CA ASP A 272 45.03 11.01 32.16
C ASP A 272 44.15 10.60 30.96
N LEU A 273 44.79 10.35 29.83
CA LEU A 273 44.11 10.16 28.55
C LEU A 273 43.32 8.85 28.49
N GLU A 274 43.78 7.80 29.17
CA GLU A 274 43.06 6.51 29.23
C GLU A 274 41.83 6.63 30.12
N GLN A 275 41.98 7.27 31.28
CA GLN A 275 40.83 7.56 32.15
C GLN A 275 39.82 8.48 31.45
N ALA A 276 40.28 9.52 30.76
CA ALA A 276 39.42 10.42 30.00
C ALA A 276 38.68 9.68 28.88
N ARG A 277 39.36 8.80 28.13
CA ARG A 277 38.75 7.96 27.10
C ARG A 277 37.65 7.07 27.69
N TYR A 278 37.92 6.41 28.81
CA TYR A 278 36.95 5.57 29.51
C TYR A 278 35.72 6.36 29.97
N VAL A 279 35.93 7.52 30.59
CA VAL A 279 34.87 8.45 31.02
C VAL A 279 34.02 8.91 29.84
N MET A 280 34.65 9.31 28.73
CA MET A 280 33.95 9.72 27.52
C MET A 280 33.08 8.58 26.94
N GLN A 281 33.58 7.34 26.96
CA GLN A 281 32.81 6.16 26.53
C GLN A 281 31.62 5.89 27.45
N GLU A 282 31.82 5.89 28.77
CA GLU A 282 30.73 5.66 29.73
C GLU A 282 29.66 6.75 29.64
N ILE A 283 30.02 8.04 29.50
CA ILE A 283 29.05 9.13 29.34
C ILE A 283 28.16 8.92 28.11
N ILE A 284 28.75 8.54 26.97
CA ILE A 284 28.00 8.29 25.74
C ILE A 284 27.06 7.08 25.90
N GLN A 285 27.56 5.98 26.46
CA GLN A 285 26.74 4.78 26.69
C GLN A 285 25.61 5.08 27.66
N ALA A 286 25.87 5.85 28.71
CA ALA A 286 24.90 6.14 29.74
C ALA A 286 23.87 7.21 29.30
N HIS A 287 24.13 7.99 28.24
CA HIS A 287 23.18 9.03 27.79
C HIS A 287 21.87 8.41 27.28
N PRO A 288 20.66 8.81 27.75
CA PRO A 288 19.41 8.15 27.37
C PRO A 288 19.12 8.13 25.87
N ASP A 289 19.43 9.22 25.18
CA ASP A 289 19.08 9.45 23.76
C ASP A 289 20.15 8.96 22.77
N THR A 290 21.22 8.33 23.23
CA THR A 290 22.13 7.63 22.32
C THR A 290 21.59 6.24 22.03
N LEU A 291 22.06 5.60 20.97
CA LEU A 291 21.86 4.16 20.81
C LEU A 291 23.00 3.38 21.45
N GLY A 292 22.67 2.19 21.91
CA GLY A 292 23.58 1.24 22.53
C GLY A 292 22.80 0.02 23.01
N ASP A 293 23.52 -1.02 23.40
CA ASP A 293 22.94 -2.21 24.02
C ASP A 293 22.18 -1.84 25.30
N ILE A 294 20.89 -2.18 25.38
CA ILE A 294 20.02 -1.68 26.45
C ILE A 294 20.52 -2.14 27.83
N GLU A 295 21.00 -3.38 27.96
CA GLU A 295 21.54 -3.90 29.22
C GLU A 295 22.75 -3.09 29.68
N THR A 296 23.74 -2.93 28.79
CA THR A 296 24.94 -2.12 29.07
C THR A 296 24.58 -0.68 29.42
N LYS A 297 23.61 -0.09 28.73
CA LYS A 297 23.15 1.27 29.00
C LYS A 297 22.50 1.40 30.37
N LEU A 298 21.68 0.44 30.77
CA LEU A 298 21.04 0.42 32.09
C LEU A 298 22.10 0.30 33.19
N ASP A 299 23.11 -0.56 33.00
CA ASP A 299 24.23 -0.70 33.92
C ASP A 299 25.04 0.59 34.05
N CYS A 300 25.39 1.24 32.94
CA CYS A 300 26.11 2.52 32.94
C CYS A 300 25.25 3.64 33.54
N LEU A 301 23.93 3.64 33.30
CA LEU A 301 22.98 4.59 33.91
C LEU A 301 22.92 4.48 35.43
N GLU A 302 23.12 3.27 35.98
CA GLU A 302 23.19 3.02 37.41
C GLU A 302 24.57 3.34 37.99
N ARG A 303 25.65 2.95 37.31
CA ARG A 303 27.03 3.11 37.77
C ARG A 303 27.53 4.55 37.74
N TYR A 304 27.28 5.26 36.65
CA TYR A 304 27.96 6.53 36.36
C TYR A 304 27.20 7.77 36.89
N TYR A 305 25.89 7.64 37.08
CA TYR A 305 25.00 8.78 37.39
C TYR A 305 24.42 8.75 38.82
N ASP A 306 25.24 8.54 39.84
CA ASP A 306 24.81 8.67 41.25
C ASP A 306 24.90 10.14 41.72
N TRP A 307 24.28 11.07 40.98
CA TRP A 307 24.41 12.51 41.24
C TRP A 307 23.27 13.02 42.12
N THR A 308 23.60 13.39 43.35
CA THR A 308 22.69 13.99 44.33
C THR A 308 22.53 15.52 44.19
N ASN A 309 23.33 16.17 43.33
CA ASN A 309 23.40 17.64 43.19
C ASN A 309 23.20 18.14 41.74
N VAL A 310 22.09 17.79 41.08
CA VAL A 310 21.79 18.23 39.71
C VAL A 310 20.45 18.95 39.69
N ALA A 311 20.29 19.91 38.77
CA ALA A 311 19.00 20.53 38.49
C ALA A 311 17.89 19.49 38.25
N ASP A 312 16.70 19.73 38.80
CA ASP A 312 15.58 18.78 38.83
C ASP A 312 15.21 18.24 37.42
N ASP A 313 15.35 19.05 36.38
CA ASP A 313 15.01 18.70 35.00
C ASP A 313 15.88 17.57 34.43
N PHE A 314 17.17 17.52 34.78
CA PHE A 314 18.05 16.45 34.32
C PHE A 314 17.75 15.12 35.02
N VAL A 315 17.41 15.18 36.32
CA VAL A 315 16.99 14.01 37.10
C VAL A 315 15.68 13.45 36.53
N ALA A 316 14.74 14.31 36.15
CA ALA A 316 13.51 13.92 35.46
C ALA A 316 13.80 13.24 34.12
N LYS A 317 14.68 13.82 33.28
CA LYS A 317 15.11 13.24 32.00
C LYS A 317 15.73 11.86 32.19
N LYS A 318 16.66 11.69 33.14
CA LYS A 318 17.29 10.39 33.44
C LYS A 318 16.25 9.34 33.84
N LYS A 319 15.36 9.70 34.77
CA LYS A 319 14.30 8.81 35.24
C LYS A 319 13.35 8.41 34.11
N ASN A 320 13.03 9.32 33.21
CA ASN A 320 12.23 9.02 32.03
C ASN A 320 12.99 8.12 31.04
N GLY A 321 14.25 8.45 30.75
CA GLY A 321 15.15 7.66 29.91
C GLY A 321 15.30 6.21 30.37
N LYS A 322 15.51 5.96 31.66
CA LYS A 322 15.56 4.60 32.22
C LYS A 322 14.25 3.84 31.98
N LYS A 323 13.10 4.48 32.26
CA LYS A 323 11.78 3.87 32.01
C LYS A 323 11.55 3.58 30.53
N ARG A 324 12.03 4.46 29.66
CA ARG A 324 11.93 4.35 28.21
C ARG A 324 12.71 3.15 27.70
N LEU A 325 13.95 2.98 28.14
CA LEU A 325 14.81 1.83 27.79
C LEU A 325 14.22 0.50 28.29
N LEU A 326 13.70 0.46 29.52
CA LEU A 326 13.03 -0.74 30.06
C LEU A 326 11.78 -1.11 29.25
N ALA A 327 10.96 -0.11 28.89
CA ALA A 327 9.77 -0.34 28.07
C ALA A 327 10.13 -0.74 26.63
N GLU A 328 11.22 -0.20 26.09
CA GLU A 328 11.74 -0.61 24.78
C GLU A 328 12.21 -2.06 24.80
N ASN A 329 12.93 -2.47 25.86
CA ASN A 329 13.38 -3.85 26.01
C ASN A 329 12.21 -4.83 26.02
N ALA A 330 11.15 -4.52 26.78
CA ALA A 330 9.94 -5.35 26.80
C ALA A 330 9.28 -5.47 25.41
N VAL A 331 9.25 -4.39 24.63
CA VAL A 331 8.74 -4.43 23.24
C VAL A 331 9.65 -5.30 22.35
N ASN A 332 10.97 -5.18 22.49
CA ASN A 332 11.94 -5.94 21.71
C ASN A 332 11.86 -7.45 22.01
N GLU A 333 11.78 -7.83 23.28
CA GLU A 333 11.59 -9.21 23.72
C GLU A 333 10.28 -9.80 23.16
N LYS A 334 9.18 -9.05 23.22
CA LYS A 334 7.89 -9.49 22.68
C LYS A 334 7.90 -9.62 21.16
N LEU A 335 8.58 -8.72 20.46
CA LEU A 335 8.77 -8.83 19.00
C LEU A 335 9.59 -10.06 18.63
N GLU A 336 10.66 -10.34 19.38
CA GLU A 336 11.50 -11.52 19.18
C GLU A 336 10.69 -12.81 19.39
N GLU A 337 9.86 -12.87 20.44
CA GLU A 337 8.94 -13.99 20.69
C GLU A 337 7.96 -14.19 19.52
N ILE A 338 7.33 -13.13 19.02
CA ILE A 338 6.40 -13.19 17.89
C ILE A 338 7.10 -13.62 16.59
N GLU A 339 8.30 -13.10 16.32
CA GLU A 339 9.08 -13.49 15.14
C GLU A 339 9.43 -14.98 15.17
N GLN A 340 9.87 -15.49 16.33
CA GLN A 340 10.16 -16.92 16.51
C GLN A 340 8.92 -17.79 16.31
N SER A 341 7.76 -17.40 16.86
CA SER A 341 6.49 -18.12 16.65
C SER A 341 6.04 -18.10 15.19
N LEU A 342 6.19 -16.98 14.49
CA LEU A 342 5.88 -16.88 13.05
C LEU A 342 6.85 -17.71 12.19
N GLU A 343 8.14 -17.74 12.53
CA GLU A 343 9.13 -18.57 11.83
C GLU A 343 8.87 -20.06 12.05
N ALA A 344 8.46 -20.46 13.26
CA ALA A 344 8.01 -21.83 13.52
C ALA A 344 6.78 -22.19 12.67
N LEU A 345 5.78 -21.29 12.60
CA LEU A 345 4.59 -21.48 11.76
C LEU A 345 4.92 -21.64 10.27
N ILE A 346 5.93 -20.91 9.75
CA ILE A 346 6.39 -21.08 8.36
C ILE A 346 6.88 -22.52 8.14
N ILE A 347 7.65 -23.07 9.07
CA ILE A 347 8.17 -24.44 8.97
C ILE A 347 7.01 -25.44 9.00
N THR A 348 6.04 -25.26 9.89
CA THR A 348 4.82 -26.08 9.95
C THR A 348 4.08 -26.04 8.61
N LEU A 349 3.87 -24.84 8.05
CA LEU A 349 3.19 -24.67 6.77
C LEU A 349 3.92 -25.34 5.59
N GLN A 350 5.24 -25.23 5.53
CA GLN A 350 6.03 -25.87 4.47
C GLN A 350 5.88 -27.40 4.47
N PHE A 351 5.84 -28.01 5.65
CA PHE A 351 5.62 -29.46 5.77
C PHE A 351 4.21 -29.86 5.33
N VAL A 352 3.21 -29.09 5.75
CA VAL A 352 1.79 -29.35 5.44
C VAL A 352 1.49 -29.15 3.94
N GLU A 353 2.16 -28.20 3.28
CA GLU A 353 1.99 -27.94 1.84
C GLU A 353 2.55 -29.06 0.95
N GLU A 354 3.58 -29.80 1.37
CA GLU A 354 4.16 -30.91 0.61
C GLU A 354 3.33 -32.22 0.72
N GLY A 355 2.61 -32.42 1.82
CA GLY A 355 1.89 -33.67 2.14
C GLY A 355 0.42 -33.72 1.76
N GLY A 356 -0.21 -32.57 1.51
CA GLY A 356 -1.66 -32.44 1.35
C GLY A 356 -2.39 -32.40 2.70
N LEU A 357 -3.25 -31.39 2.88
CA LEU A 357 -3.81 -30.99 4.18
C LEU A 357 -4.73 -32.07 4.81
N THR A 358 -4.30 -32.64 5.92
CA THR A 358 -5.21 -33.30 6.87
C THR A 358 -5.93 -32.28 7.75
N GLN A 359 -7.09 -32.65 8.29
CA GLN A 359 -7.85 -31.77 9.19
C GLN A 359 -7.08 -31.47 10.49
N GLU A 360 -6.29 -32.42 10.98
CA GLU A 360 -5.45 -32.27 12.19
C GLU A 360 -4.32 -31.26 11.97
N GLU A 361 -3.69 -31.26 10.78
CA GLU A 361 -2.67 -30.28 10.41
C GLU A 361 -3.24 -28.87 10.27
N ILE A 362 -4.44 -28.73 9.69
CA ILE A 362 -5.14 -27.44 9.61
C ILE A 362 -5.43 -26.90 11.01
N GLU A 363 -5.94 -27.74 11.91
CA GLU A 363 -6.24 -27.34 13.30
C GLU A 363 -4.97 -26.92 14.05
N THR A 364 -3.85 -27.60 13.81
CA THR A 364 -2.54 -27.25 14.39
C THR A 364 -2.08 -25.88 13.92
N VAL A 365 -2.09 -25.62 12.60
CA VAL A 365 -1.73 -24.31 12.01
C VAL A 365 -2.64 -23.20 12.53
N GLN A 366 -3.94 -23.47 12.66
CA GLN A 366 -4.90 -22.51 13.19
C GLN A 366 -4.61 -22.17 14.65
N GLN A 367 -4.27 -23.16 15.48
CA GLN A 367 -3.93 -22.96 16.88
C GLN A 367 -2.61 -22.19 17.02
N GLU A 368 -1.54 -22.59 16.32
CA GLU A 368 -0.25 -21.88 16.34
C GLU A 368 -0.41 -20.41 15.94
N PHE A 369 -1.24 -20.13 14.94
CA PHE A 369 -1.51 -18.75 14.55
C PHE A 369 -2.37 -17.98 15.57
N ASN A 370 -3.31 -18.63 16.25
CA ASN A 370 -4.07 -18.01 17.33
C ASN A 370 -3.17 -17.64 18.52
N ASP A 371 -2.20 -18.48 18.86
CA ASP A 371 -1.20 -18.18 19.90
C ASP A 371 -0.40 -16.93 19.52
N VAL A 372 -0.04 -16.77 18.24
CA VAL A 372 0.58 -15.52 17.73
C VAL A 372 -0.36 -14.31 17.86
N LEU A 373 -1.67 -14.47 17.63
CA LEU A 373 -2.64 -13.39 17.83
C LEU A 373 -2.66 -12.92 19.28
N GLU A 374 -2.61 -13.85 20.24
CA GLU A 374 -2.58 -13.54 21.66
C GLU A 374 -1.33 -12.73 22.04
N LEU A 375 -0.14 -13.14 21.57
CA LEU A 375 1.11 -12.40 21.76
C LEU A 375 1.04 -10.97 21.20
N ILE A 376 0.40 -10.80 20.04
CA ILE A 376 0.18 -9.46 19.44
C ILE A 376 -0.80 -8.63 20.28
N GLY A 377 -1.75 -9.27 20.97
CA GLY A 377 -2.81 -8.64 21.74
C GLY A 377 -4.14 -8.56 20.99
N LEU A 378 -4.44 -9.57 20.18
CA LEU A 378 -5.67 -9.66 19.38
C LEU A 378 -6.41 -10.94 19.73
N THR A 379 -7.73 -10.84 19.88
CA THR A 379 -8.62 -11.99 20.02
C THR A 379 -9.66 -11.99 18.93
N VAL A 380 -10.07 -13.20 18.55
CA VAL A 380 -11.11 -13.42 17.56
C VAL A 380 -12.47 -13.27 18.25
N LEU A 381 -13.21 -12.22 17.90
CA LEU A 381 -14.61 -12.14 18.28
C LEU A 381 -15.50 -12.79 17.24
N HIS A 382 -16.50 -13.48 17.78
CA HIS A 382 -17.60 -14.19 17.14
C HIS A 382 -17.73 -14.04 15.60
N GLN A 383 -17.79 -15.19 14.95
CA GLN A 383 -18.06 -15.38 13.53
C GLN A 383 -19.39 -14.73 13.12
N SER A 384 -19.35 -13.58 12.46
CA SER A 384 -20.54 -13.07 11.76
C SER A 384 -20.70 -13.88 10.47
N VAL A 385 -21.63 -14.84 10.51
CA VAL A 385 -22.10 -15.52 9.30
C VAL A 385 -23.02 -14.56 8.57
N HIS A 386 -22.48 -13.77 7.65
CA HIS A 386 -23.33 -13.02 6.75
C HIS A 386 -23.91 -13.98 5.71
N ARG A 387 -25.19 -14.31 5.89
CA ARG A 387 -26.03 -14.90 4.86
C ARG A 387 -26.37 -13.81 3.85
N ARG A 388 -25.53 -13.62 2.82
CA ARG A 388 -25.96 -12.85 1.65
C ARG A 388 -27.08 -13.63 0.96
N PRO A 389 -28.21 -12.99 0.59
CA PRO A 389 -29.20 -13.63 -0.25
C PRO A 389 -28.58 -13.85 -1.63
N SER A 390 -28.17 -15.09 -1.91
CA SER A 390 -27.82 -15.53 -3.26
C SER A 390 -29.10 -15.71 -4.07
N PHE A 391 -29.12 -15.20 -5.30
CA PHE A 391 -30.26 -15.31 -6.22
C PHE A 391 -30.58 -16.77 -6.63
N PHE A 392 -29.69 -17.72 -6.32
CA PHE A 392 -29.96 -19.16 -6.41
C PHE A 392 -29.68 -19.79 -5.05
N ASN A 393 -30.48 -20.77 -4.65
CA ASN A 393 -30.41 -21.54 -3.38
C ASN A 393 -29.05 -22.25 -3.11
N LEU A 394 -27.93 -21.54 -3.11
CA LEU A 394 -26.71 -21.91 -2.41
C LEU A 394 -26.41 -20.80 -1.42
N LYS A 395 -26.64 -21.13 -0.15
CA LYS A 395 -26.25 -20.31 0.99
C LYS A 395 -24.72 -20.33 1.05
N GLN A 396 -24.07 -19.31 0.51
CA GLN A 396 -22.65 -19.11 0.76
C GLN A 396 -22.52 -18.38 2.10
N VAL A 397 -22.03 -19.11 3.10
CA VAL A 397 -21.68 -18.55 4.40
C VAL A 397 -20.30 -17.94 4.25
N GLN A 398 -20.23 -16.62 4.12
CA GLN A 398 -18.96 -15.91 4.24
C GLN A 398 -18.81 -15.52 5.71
N SER A 399 -17.85 -16.14 6.39
CA SER A 399 -17.47 -15.79 7.75
C SER A 399 -16.57 -14.56 7.71
N SER A 400 -17.10 -13.41 8.13
CA SER A 400 -16.27 -12.25 8.44
C SER A 400 -15.84 -12.32 9.91
N PHE A 401 -14.54 -12.51 10.12
CA PHE A 401 -13.92 -12.44 11.45
C PHE A 401 -13.53 -11.01 11.78
N HIS A 402 -13.90 -10.56 12.98
CA HIS A 402 -13.45 -9.29 13.54
C HIS A 402 -12.45 -9.58 14.65
N LEU A 403 -11.29 -8.94 14.58
CA LEU A 403 -10.28 -9.01 15.63
C LEU A 403 -10.48 -7.82 16.56
N GLU A 404 -10.60 -8.07 17.87
CA GLU A 404 -10.58 -7.03 18.89
C GLU A 404 -9.28 -7.08 19.69
N GLU A 405 -8.95 -5.96 20.31
CA GLU A 405 -7.75 -5.89 21.16
C GLU A 405 -8.02 -6.54 22.51
N THR A 406 -7.04 -7.29 23.00
CA THR A 406 -7.07 -7.81 24.37
C THR A 406 -6.76 -6.72 25.39
N GLN A 407 -7.15 -6.97 26.64
CA GLN A 407 -6.76 -6.16 27.79
C GLN A 407 -5.43 -6.62 28.41
N ASP A 408 -4.76 -7.61 27.82
CA ASP A 408 -3.51 -8.14 28.36
C ASP A 408 -2.39 -7.10 28.29
N ALA A 409 -1.79 -6.84 29.45
CA ALA A 409 -0.74 -5.84 29.63
C ALA A 409 0.57 -6.25 28.96
N ASP A 410 0.82 -7.55 28.78
CA ASP A 410 2.05 -8.08 28.17
C ASP A 410 1.96 -8.21 26.63
N SER A 411 0.81 -7.87 26.05
CA SER A 411 0.65 -7.91 24.59
C SER A 411 1.48 -6.85 23.87
N LEU A 412 1.97 -7.18 22.67
CA LEU A 412 2.78 -6.27 21.84
C LEU A 412 2.13 -4.89 21.67
N ILE A 413 0.82 -4.85 21.35
CA ILE A 413 0.10 -3.59 21.15
C ILE A 413 0.09 -2.73 22.43
N LYS A 414 -0.09 -3.34 23.61
CA LYS A 414 -0.07 -2.60 24.87
C LYS A 414 1.34 -2.15 25.25
N LEU A 415 2.35 -3.01 25.07
CA LEU A 415 3.75 -2.67 25.31
C LEU A 415 4.23 -1.51 24.43
N VAL A 416 3.91 -1.54 23.13
CA VAL A 416 4.22 -0.44 22.19
C VAL A 416 3.56 0.87 22.63
N ARG A 417 2.29 0.81 23.05
CA ARG A 417 1.57 1.99 23.57
C ARG A 417 2.16 2.53 24.86
N GLN A 418 2.54 1.66 25.77
CA GLN A 418 3.21 2.05 26.99
C GLN A 418 4.55 2.71 26.68
N TRP A 419 5.32 2.11 25.77
CA TRP A 419 6.61 2.62 25.34
C TRP A 419 6.49 4.02 24.75
N TYR A 420 5.71 4.26 23.67
CA TYR A 420 5.60 5.61 23.10
C TYR A 420 4.94 6.63 24.05
N ARG A 421 4.10 6.21 25.01
CA ARG A 421 3.56 7.12 26.03
C ARG A 421 4.61 7.55 27.06
N ILE A 422 5.65 6.76 27.28
CA ILE A 422 6.79 7.16 28.11
C ILE A 422 7.64 8.21 27.37
N TRP A 423 7.76 8.10 26.05
CA TRP A 423 8.39 9.13 25.24
C TRP A 423 7.75 10.51 25.45
N LEU A 424 6.41 10.59 25.48
CA LEU A 424 5.67 11.83 25.73
C LEU A 424 5.92 12.49 27.11
N ARG A 425 6.58 11.78 28.03
CA ARG A 425 6.93 12.31 29.35
C ARG A 425 8.36 12.85 29.41
N ASP A 426 9.08 12.86 28.28
CA ASP A 426 10.41 13.46 28.22
C ASP A 426 10.29 14.99 28.35
N PRO A 427 11.07 15.63 29.23
CA PRO A 427 11.02 17.08 29.41
C PRO A 427 11.42 17.88 28.16
N ASN A 428 12.06 17.26 27.16
CA ASN A 428 12.49 17.92 25.92
C ASN A 428 11.51 17.72 24.75
N VAL A 429 10.42 16.96 24.93
CA VAL A 429 9.40 16.79 23.88
C VAL A 429 8.72 18.13 23.61
N VAL A 430 8.63 18.49 22.34
CA VAL A 430 7.93 19.70 21.88
C VAL A 430 6.45 19.41 21.65
N ASP A 431 5.60 20.43 21.72
CA ASP A 431 4.12 20.31 21.58
C ASP A 431 3.68 19.52 20.34
N GLN A 432 4.46 19.55 19.26
CA GLN A 432 4.13 18.86 18.01
C GLN A 432 4.35 17.35 18.09
N ASP A 433 5.40 16.94 18.81
CA ASP A 433 5.73 15.54 19.03
C ASP A 433 4.64 14.83 19.84
N GLU A 434 3.90 15.58 20.69
CA GLU A 434 2.75 15.06 21.43
C GLU A 434 1.68 14.44 20.53
N TYR A 435 1.54 14.95 19.31
CA TYR A 435 0.59 14.45 18.33
C TYR A 435 1.24 13.50 17.33
N VAL A 436 2.45 13.80 16.88
CA VAL A 436 3.19 13.02 15.86
C VAL A 436 3.46 11.59 16.35
N LEU A 437 3.98 11.43 17.57
CA LEU A 437 4.38 10.13 18.09
C LEU A 437 3.20 9.14 18.19
N PRO A 438 2.07 9.50 18.83
CA PRO A 438 0.89 8.63 18.84
C PRO A 438 0.35 8.35 17.44
N GLU A 439 0.34 9.34 16.54
CA GLU A 439 -0.19 9.18 15.19
C GLU A 439 0.61 8.12 14.40
N ILE A 440 1.95 8.17 14.46
CA ILE A 440 2.84 7.19 13.81
C ILE A 440 2.61 5.79 14.36
N TRP A 441 2.63 5.63 15.69
CA TRP A 441 2.55 4.30 16.29
C TRP A 441 1.16 3.69 16.21
N GLU A 442 0.08 4.47 16.37
CA GLU A 442 -1.28 3.97 16.16
C GLU A 442 -1.54 3.64 14.68
N HIS A 443 -0.93 4.37 13.74
CA HIS A 443 -0.98 4.01 12.33
C HIS A 443 -0.28 2.67 12.07
N LYS A 444 0.92 2.45 12.62
CA LYS A 444 1.64 1.17 12.52
C LYS A 444 0.84 0.01 13.14
N ILE A 445 0.23 0.22 14.31
CA ILE A 445 -0.66 -0.76 14.96
C ILE A 445 -1.87 -1.06 14.06
N LYS A 446 -2.51 -0.05 13.46
CA LYS A 446 -3.63 -0.22 12.53
C LYS A 446 -3.22 -1.07 11.31
N LEU A 447 -2.02 -0.84 10.76
CA LEU A 447 -1.48 -1.64 9.66
C LEU A 447 -1.18 -3.08 10.07
N LEU A 448 -0.59 -3.29 11.25
CA LEU A 448 -0.34 -4.62 11.82
C LEU A 448 -1.65 -5.41 11.91
N LYS A 449 -2.67 -4.85 12.57
CA LYS A 449 -4.00 -5.47 12.70
C LYS A 449 -4.59 -5.88 11.37
N ARG A 450 -4.52 -5.02 10.36
CA ARG A 450 -5.04 -5.31 9.01
C ARG A 450 -4.32 -6.46 8.34
N ARG A 451 -2.99 -6.50 8.44
CA ARG A 451 -2.16 -7.56 7.85
C ARG A 451 -2.45 -8.90 8.53
N VAL A 452 -2.47 -8.89 9.85
CA VAL A 452 -2.78 -10.06 10.68
C VAL A 452 -4.20 -10.56 10.42
N GLN A 453 -5.20 -9.66 10.32
CA GLN A 453 -6.58 -10.04 9.98
C GLN A 453 -6.70 -10.69 8.61
N LYS A 454 -5.98 -10.19 7.60
CA LYS A 454 -5.96 -10.80 6.26
C LYS A 454 -5.32 -12.18 6.27
N LEU A 455 -4.24 -12.35 7.03
CA LEU A 455 -3.57 -13.64 7.19
C LEU A 455 -4.46 -14.62 7.94
N HIS A 456 -5.09 -14.20 9.05
CA HIS A 456 -6.09 -14.98 9.77
C HIS A 456 -7.20 -15.50 8.85
N GLN A 457 -7.78 -14.63 8.01
CA GLN A 457 -8.85 -15.02 7.08
C GLN A 457 -8.43 -16.12 6.10
N LYS A 458 -7.17 -16.10 5.67
CA LYS A 458 -6.60 -17.12 4.78
C LYS A 458 -6.36 -18.44 5.50
N ILE A 459 -5.79 -18.38 6.70
CA ILE A 459 -5.53 -19.56 7.55
C ILE A 459 -6.85 -20.25 7.97
N MET A 460 -7.92 -19.48 8.19
CA MET A 460 -9.21 -20.02 8.62
C MET A 460 -10.07 -20.61 7.48
N ASN A 461 -9.79 -20.25 6.23
CA ASN A 461 -10.50 -20.79 5.06
C ASN A 461 -9.49 -21.26 4.01
N PRO A 462 -8.67 -22.29 4.29
CA PRO A 462 -7.72 -22.80 3.32
C PRO A 462 -8.52 -23.41 2.16
N LEU A 463 -8.55 -22.73 1.01
CA LEU A 463 -9.05 -23.34 -0.21
C LEU A 463 -8.05 -24.44 -0.60
N GLN A 464 -8.53 -25.54 -1.17
CA GLN A 464 -7.71 -26.72 -1.53
C GLN A 464 -6.53 -26.43 -2.50
N GLU A 465 -6.38 -25.19 -2.98
CA GLU A 465 -5.38 -24.74 -3.95
C GLU A 465 -4.43 -23.64 -3.42
N GLU A 466 -4.51 -23.24 -2.13
CA GLU A 466 -3.63 -22.20 -1.56
C GLU A 466 -2.24 -22.78 -1.16
N THR A 467 -1.37 -22.97 -2.15
CA THR A 467 0.00 -23.51 -2.00
C THR A 467 1.07 -22.48 -1.64
N ARG A 468 0.69 -21.39 -0.95
CA ARG A 468 1.58 -20.22 -0.70
C ARG A 468 1.27 -19.53 0.62
N LEU A 469 0.77 -20.25 1.62
CA LEU A 469 0.39 -19.63 2.89
C LEU A 469 1.64 -19.14 3.64
N ASP A 470 2.71 -19.91 3.53
CA ASP A 470 4.07 -19.60 3.99
C ASP A 470 4.57 -18.22 3.48
N ASP A 471 4.36 -17.90 2.20
CA ASP A 471 4.72 -16.62 1.58
C ASP A 471 3.97 -15.44 2.21
N TYR A 472 2.74 -15.64 2.71
CA TYR A 472 2.01 -14.58 3.42
C TYR A 472 2.57 -14.37 4.83
N VAL A 473 2.93 -15.45 5.53
CA VAL A 473 3.55 -15.39 6.86
C VAL A 473 4.94 -14.76 6.77
N LYS A 474 5.77 -15.18 5.82
CA LYS A 474 7.10 -14.62 5.57
C LYS A 474 7.06 -13.12 5.27
N ARG A 475 6.11 -12.67 4.45
CA ARG A 475 5.90 -11.23 4.19
C ARG A 475 5.45 -10.46 5.44
N LEU A 476 4.78 -11.10 6.40
CA LEU A 476 4.45 -10.46 7.67
C LEU A 476 5.70 -10.31 8.54
N VAL A 477 6.55 -11.35 8.63
CA VAL A 477 7.84 -11.30 9.35
C VAL A 477 8.76 -10.22 8.77
N GLU A 478 8.96 -10.21 7.44
CA GLU A 478 9.74 -9.17 6.76
C GLU A 478 9.17 -7.76 7.03
N TRP A 479 7.84 -7.61 7.02
CA TRP A 479 7.21 -6.33 7.32
C TRP A 479 7.38 -5.91 8.79
N LEU A 480 7.31 -6.84 9.74
CA LEU A 480 7.57 -6.55 11.16
C LEU A 480 8.99 -6.01 11.34
N ARG A 481 9.99 -6.71 10.78
CA ARG A 481 11.41 -6.33 10.81
C ARG A 481 11.68 -4.98 10.14
N ASP A 482 11.19 -4.79 8.92
CA ASP A 482 11.59 -3.65 8.09
C ASP A 482 10.70 -2.41 8.27
N ARG A 483 9.46 -2.57 8.75
CA ARG A 483 8.42 -1.54 8.65
C ARG A 483 7.71 -1.25 9.98
N PHE A 484 7.69 -2.19 10.93
CA PHE A 484 7.07 -1.98 12.24
C PHE A 484 8.08 -1.43 13.24
N LYS A 485 8.93 -2.29 13.80
CA LYS A 485 10.06 -1.98 14.70
C LYS A 485 11.02 -3.16 14.64
N GLN A 486 12.30 -2.90 14.47
CA GLN A 486 13.33 -3.93 14.61
C GLN A 486 13.43 -4.36 16.07
N ALA A 487 13.43 -5.67 16.33
CA ALA A 487 13.63 -6.21 17.67
C ALA A 487 15.03 -5.88 18.21
N ARG A 488 16.06 -5.91 17.35
CA ARG A 488 17.43 -5.49 17.70
C ARG A 488 18.04 -4.67 16.57
N SER A 489 18.56 -3.47 16.87
CA SER A 489 19.32 -2.66 15.92
C SER A 489 20.69 -3.28 15.65
N GLN A 490 21.15 -3.34 14.40
CA GLN A 490 22.52 -3.74 14.07
C GLN A 490 23.51 -2.79 14.75
N TRP A 491 24.24 -3.35 15.71
CA TRP A 491 24.98 -2.62 16.72
C TRP A 491 26.16 -1.82 16.17
N GLN A 492 26.35 -0.60 16.67
CA GLN A 492 27.56 0.19 16.50
C GLN A 492 27.93 0.87 17.82
N GLU A 493 28.86 0.27 18.56
CA GLU A 493 29.40 0.83 19.80
C GLU A 493 29.92 2.27 19.60
N PRO A 494 29.71 3.17 20.57
CA PRO A 494 30.29 4.51 20.48
C PRO A 494 31.81 4.43 20.46
N GLN A 495 32.43 5.11 19.49
CA GLN A 495 33.88 5.07 19.31
C GLN A 495 34.51 6.38 19.76
N VAL A 496 35.40 6.30 20.73
CA VAL A 496 36.22 7.42 21.18
C VAL A 496 37.63 7.20 20.65
N ARG A 497 37.99 7.95 19.61
CA ARG A 497 39.29 7.85 18.93
C ARG A 497 40.14 9.07 19.25
N MET A 498 41.42 8.85 19.54
CA MET A 498 42.41 9.93 19.61
C MET A 498 42.91 10.21 18.19
N GLU A 499 42.69 11.43 17.69
CA GLU A 499 43.08 11.81 16.33
C GLU A 499 44.56 12.21 16.26
N GLY A 500 45.04 12.94 17.28
CA GLY A 500 46.43 13.33 17.38
C GLY A 500 46.68 14.50 18.32
N VAL A 501 47.93 14.95 18.33
CA VAL A 501 48.38 16.14 19.08
C VAL A 501 48.29 17.35 18.15
N VAL A 502 47.53 18.37 18.56
CA VAL A 502 47.37 19.63 17.83
C VAL A 502 48.16 20.72 18.54
N HIS A 503 48.95 21.47 17.78
CA HIS A 503 49.68 22.64 18.26
C HIS A 503 49.03 23.91 17.70
N TYR A 504 48.48 24.76 18.57
CA TYR A 504 47.84 26.02 18.18
C TYR A 504 48.25 27.13 19.14
N GLU A 505 48.75 28.25 18.59
CA GLU A 505 49.15 29.45 19.34
C GLU A 505 50.01 29.22 20.61
N GLY A 506 50.91 28.24 20.58
CA GLY A 506 51.82 27.93 21.69
C GLY A 506 51.24 26.99 22.75
N TYR A 507 50.01 26.50 22.57
CA TYR A 507 49.41 25.47 23.39
C TYR A 507 49.41 24.12 22.65
N THR A 508 49.54 23.04 23.43
CA THR A 508 49.48 21.67 22.94
C THR A 508 48.22 21.03 23.50
N TYR A 509 47.36 20.52 22.61
CA TYR A 509 46.15 19.80 22.96
C TYR A 509 46.15 18.43 22.27
N ILE A 510 45.39 17.50 22.84
CA ILE A 510 45.13 16.18 22.29
C ILE A 510 43.66 16.15 21.91
N GLN A 511 43.40 15.89 20.64
CA GLN A 511 42.07 15.91 20.07
C GLN A 511 41.47 14.50 20.09
N PHE A 512 40.29 14.39 20.69
CA PHE A 512 39.45 13.20 20.64
C PHE A 512 38.27 13.43 19.71
N ILE A 513 38.00 12.46 18.84
CA ILE A 513 36.78 12.37 18.05
C ILE A 513 35.91 11.29 18.68
N LEU A 514 34.70 11.68 19.06
CA LEU A 514 33.71 10.80 19.66
C LEU A 514 32.60 10.59 18.66
N ASN A 515 32.38 9.33 18.28
CA ASN A 515 31.42 8.89 17.29
C ASN A 515 30.30 8.14 17.99
N TYR A 516 29.06 8.56 17.76
CA TYR A 516 27.90 7.90 18.36
C TYR A 516 26.65 8.14 17.53
N TYR A 517 25.62 7.40 17.92
CA TYR A 517 24.36 7.32 17.23
C TYR A 517 23.26 7.86 18.12
N VAL A 518 22.41 8.71 17.58
CA VAL A 518 21.27 9.29 18.30
C VAL A 518 20.00 8.57 17.89
N ASP A 519 19.15 8.27 18.86
CA ASP A 519 17.83 7.69 18.64
C ASP A 519 16.87 8.70 17.97
N ASP A 520 15.70 8.24 17.54
CA ASP A 520 14.68 8.97 16.74
C ASP A 520 14.96 10.47 16.52
N ILE A 521 15.68 10.78 15.43
CA ILE A 521 16.07 12.15 15.08
C ILE A 521 14.90 13.03 14.64
N ARG A 522 13.70 12.47 14.49
CA ARG A 522 12.52 13.20 14.00
C ARG A 522 11.92 14.10 15.08
N LEU A 523 12.22 13.80 16.34
CA LEU A 523 11.73 14.55 17.50
C LEU A 523 12.43 15.90 17.63
N GLU A 524 11.83 16.78 18.41
CA GLU A 524 12.33 18.12 18.69
C GLU A 524 12.51 18.92 17.38
N ASP A 525 11.59 18.77 16.42
CA ASP A 525 11.64 19.39 15.10
C ASP A 525 12.94 19.09 14.32
N GLY A 526 13.53 17.91 14.54
CA GLY A 526 14.81 17.54 13.96
C GLY A 526 16.04 18.05 14.71
N ALA A 527 15.86 18.81 15.80
CA ALA A 527 16.95 19.39 16.59
C ALA A 527 17.56 18.41 17.59
N ARG A 528 16.93 17.25 17.83
CA ARG A 528 17.33 16.30 18.87
C ARG A 528 18.80 15.89 18.79
N GLY A 529 19.30 15.60 17.60
CA GLY A 529 20.71 15.27 17.39
C GLY A 529 21.68 16.38 17.84
N ILE A 530 21.32 17.64 17.59
CA ILE A 530 22.12 18.82 17.99
C ILE A 530 22.09 18.98 19.51
N ARG A 531 20.92 18.81 20.13
CA ARG A 531 20.78 18.83 21.59
C ARG A 531 21.61 17.74 22.24
N VAL A 532 21.48 16.49 21.78
CA VAL A 532 22.21 15.34 22.33
C VAL A 532 23.72 15.56 22.21
N ASN A 533 24.19 16.10 21.08
CA ASN A 533 25.60 16.45 20.92
C ASN A 533 26.05 17.51 21.95
N SER A 534 25.25 18.55 22.14
CA SER A 534 25.52 19.60 23.13
C SER A 534 25.50 19.07 24.57
N ASP A 535 24.59 18.15 24.89
CA ASP A 535 24.48 17.51 26.20
C ASP A 535 25.71 16.65 26.51
N ILE A 536 26.11 15.77 25.56
CA ILE A 536 27.29 14.92 25.69
C ILE A 536 28.56 15.76 25.86
N HIS A 537 28.75 16.78 25.02
CA HIS A 537 29.92 17.66 25.10
C HIS A 537 30.00 18.35 26.47
N ARG A 538 28.89 18.94 26.92
CA ARG A 538 28.81 19.64 28.21
C ARG A 538 29.13 18.71 29.37
N GLU A 539 28.63 17.48 29.32
CA GLU A 539 28.81 16.49 30.39
C GLU A 539 30.24 16.01 30.49
N ILE A 540 30.86 15.69 29.35
CA ILE A 540 32.28 15.34 29.28
C ILE A 540 33.14 16.46 29.86
N MET A 541 32.91 17.70 29.44
CA MET A 541 33.70 18.84 29.91
C MET A 541 33.53 19.09 31.41
N ARG A 542 32.34 18.79 31.97
CA ARG A 542 32.10 18.90 33.42
C ARG A 542 32.92 17.89 34.21
N HIS A 543 32.87 16.61 33.83
CA HIS A 543 33.60 15.54 34.52
C HIS A 543 35.11 15.67 34.38
N LEU A 544 35.59 15.99 33.18
CA LEU A 544 37.03 16.14 32.95
C LEU A 544 37.59 17.38 33.64
N LYS A 545 36.78 18.43 33.87
CA LYS A 545 37.19 19.60 34.66
C LYS A 545 37.39 19.25 36.14
N GLU A 546 36.52 18.45 36.73
CA GLU A 546 36.66 18.00 38.12
C GLU A 546 37.91 17.12 38.32
N ASP A 547 38.17 16.20 37.37
CA ASP A 547 39.34 15.32 37.41
C ASP A 547 40.66 16.06 37.15
N CYS A 548 40.70 17.01 36.20
CA CYS A 548 41.92 17.77 35.91
C CYS A 548 42.18 18.89 36.95
N GLN A 549 41.17 19.36 37.70
CA GLN A 549 41.35 20.30 38.83
C GLN A 549 41.73 19.61 40.14
N SER A 550 41.19 18.41 40.43
CA SER A 550 41.48 17.68 41.68
C SER A 550 42.94 17.24 41.81
N ARG A 551 43.69 17.18 40.70
CA ARG A 551 45.13 16.84 40.65
C ARG A 551 46.06 18.06 40.66
N GLY A 552 45.55 19.26 40.96
CA GLY A 552 46.34 20.46 41.20
C GLY A 552 46.78 21.17 39.92
N VAL A 553 45.86 21.95 39.34
CA VAL A 553 46.16 23.09 38.45
C VAL A 553 45.42 24.31 38.94
#